data_AF-A0A5K1ES51-F1
#
_entry.id   AF-A0A5K1ES51-F1
#
_cell.length_a   1.000
_cell.length_b   1.000
_cell.length_c   1.000
_cell.angle_alpha   90.00
_cell.angle_beta   90.00
_cell.angle_gamma   90.00
#
_symmetry.space_group_name_H-M   'P 1'
#
loop_
_entity.id
_entity.type
_entity.pdbx_description
1 polymer ?
#
loop_
_entity_poly.entity_id
_entity_poly.type
_entity_poly.pdbx_seq_one_letter_code
_entity_poly.pdbx_strand_id
1 'polypeptide(L)' 'FQELGLERGWGDNAEHVKEMIHLLLDILQAPDPSILEKFLGKIPMVFNVVILSPHGYFGQANVLGLPDTGGQ' A
#
# COMPACT_ATOMS: atom_id res chain seq x y z
N PHE A 1 6.80 5.27 22.79
CA PHE A 1 6.35 4.28 21.79
C PHE A 1 7.34 3.13 21.62
N GLN A 2 8.64 3.36 21.37
CA GLN A 2 9.62 2.26 21.30
C GLN A 2 9.76 1.45 22.60
N GLU A 3 9.65 2.08 23.77
CA GLU A 3 9.60 1.36 25.07
C GLU A 3 8.36 0.44 25.20
N LEU A 4 7.30 0.71 24.43
CA LEU A 4 6.09 -0.12 24.34
C LEU A 4 6.20 -1.18 23.22
N GLY A 5 7.35 -1.28 22.53
CA GLY A 5 7.56 -2.17 21.39
C GLY A 5 6.91 -1.70 20.08
N LEU A 6 6.47 -0.45 19.99
CA LEU A 6 5.82 0.10 18.79
C LEU A 6 6.83 0.87 17.93
N GLU A 7 7.18 0.28 16.79
CA GLU A 7 8.05 0.88 15.77
C GLU A 7 7.31 1.91 14.91
N ARG A 8 7.99 2.55 13.96
CA ARG A 8 7.37 3.50 13.02
C ARG A 8 6.44 2.80 12.02
N GLY A 9 5.49 3.56 11.47
CA GLY A 9 4.55 3.05 10.45
C GLY A 9 3.08 3.05 10.87
N TRP A 10 2.77 3.42 12.12
CA TRP A 10 1.39 3.52 12.62
C TRP A 10 0.66 4.80 12.21
N GLY A 11 1.38 5.83 11.77
CA GLY A 11 0.81 7.12 11.38
C GLY A 11 1.85 8.25 11.47
N ASP A 12 1.58 9.35 10.78
CA ASP A 12 2.40 10.59 10.77
C ASP A 12 2.01 11.55 11.92
N ASN A 13 0.80 11.42 12.46
CA ASN A 13 0.30 12.20 13.59
C ASN A 13 -0.41 11.31 14.63
N ALA A 14 -0.71 11.87 15.80
CA ALA A 14 -1.30 11.14 16.92
C ALA A 14 -2.72 10.59 16.63
N GLU A 15 -3.50 11.29 15.80
CA GLU A 15 -4.84 10.87 15.40
C GLU A 15 -4.77 9.61 14.54
N HIS A 16 -3.94 9.61 13.50
CA HIS A 16 -3.73 8.46 12.63
C HIS A 16 -3.15 7.25 13.37
N VAL A 17 -2.18 7.47 14.28
CA VAL A 17 -1.63 6.40 15.13
C VAL A 17 -2.72 5.76 16.00
N LYS A 18 -3.59 6.59 16.60
CA LYS A 18 -4.71 6.11 17.42
C LYS A 18 -5.70 5.30 16.59
N GLU A 19 -6.06 5.75 15.40
CA GLU A 19 -6.94 5.00 14.50
C GLU A 19 -6.37 3.64 14.13
N MET A 20 -5.09 3.58 13.76
CA MET A 20 -4.41 2.34 13.40
C MET A 20 -4.36 1.34 14.56
N ILE A 21 -4.09 1.81 15.79
CA ILE A 21 -4.11 0.97 16.99
C ILE A 21 -5.53 0.47 17.29
N HIS A 22 -6.56 1.30 17.12
CA HIS A 22 -7.95 0.86 17.31
C HIS A 22 -8.37 -0.21 16.30
N LEU A 23 -8.02 -0.06 15.02
CA LEU A 23 -8.28 -1.09 14.01
C LEU A 23 -7.62 -2.42 14.37
N LEU A 24 -6.37 -2.38 14.86
CA LEU A 24 -5.69 -3.58 15.32
C LEU A 24 -6.41 -4.22 16.51
N LEU A 25 -6.84 -3.43 17.49
CA LEU A 25 -7.58 -3.93 18.65
C LEU A 25 -8.92 -4.54 18.25
N ASP A 26 -9.65 -3.92 17.34
CA ASP A 26 -10.93 -4.43 16.84
C ASP A 26 -10.75 -5.79 16.17
N ILE A 27 -9.70 -5.98 15.37
CA ILE A 27 -9.36 -7.27 14.74
C ILE A 27 -9.06 -8.34 15.79
N LEU A 28 -8.30 -8.00 16.84
CA LEU A 28 -7.92 -8.94 17.89
C LEU A 28 -9.12 -9.37 18.77
N GLN A 29 -10.11 -8.50 18.94
CA GLN A 29 -11.29 -8.78 19.77
C GLN A 29 -12.41 -9.47 18.98
N ALA A 30 -12.73 -8.95 17.79
CA ALA A 30 -13.81 -9.45 16.95
C ALA A 30 -13.48 -9.17 15.47
N PRO A 31 -12.81 -10.11 14.78
CA PRO A 31 -12.39 -9.88 13.40
C PRO A 31 -13.60 -9.78 12.47
N ASP A 32 -13.67 -8.65 11.75
CA ASP A 32 -14.62 -8.40 10.67
C ASP A 32 -13.85 -8.21 9.35
N PRO A 33 -14.31 -8.78 8.22
CA PRO A 33 -13.61 -8.67 6.94
C PRO A 33 -13.32 -7.24 6.50
N SER A 34 -14.24 -6.30 6.74
CA SER A 34 -14.07 -4.90 6.34
C SER A 34 -13.04 -4.17 7.22
N ILE A 35 -12.94 -4.53 8.50
CA ILE A 35 -11.92 -3.99 9.42
C ILE A 35 -10.54 -4.54 9.04
N LEU A 36 -10.46 -5.84 8.74
CA LEU A 36 -9.22 -6.48 8.29
C LEU A 36 -8.69 -5.86 6.99
N GLU A 37 -9.57 -5.65 6.00
CA GLU A 37 -9.21 -4.98 4.75
C GLU A 37 -8.69 -3.55 4.98
N LYS A 38 -9.40 -2.77 5.81
CA LYS A 38 -8.99 -1.40 6.16
C LYS A 38 -7.63 -1.38 6.86
N PHE A 39 -7.39 -2.30 7.79
CA PHE A 39 -6.13 -2.38 8.50
C PHE A 39 -5.00 -2.75 7.54
N LEU A 40 -5.13 -3.85 6.79
CA LEU A 40 -4.11 -4.29 5.84
C LEU A 40 -3.84 -3.25 4.76
N GLY A 41 -4.87 -2.55 4.27
CA GLY A 41 -4.71 -1.47 3.30
C GLY A 41 -3.96 -0.25 3.84
N LYS A 42 -3.96 -0.01 5.15
CA LYS A 42 -3.20 1.07 5.81
C LYS A 42 -1.77 0.67 6.19
N ILE A 43 -1.44 -0.62 6.24
CA ILE A 43 -0.05 -1.05 6.53
C ILE A 43 0.83 -0.64 5.34
N PRO A 44 1.93 0.10 5.59
CA PRO A 44 2.87 0.44 4.52
C PRO A 44 3.65 -0.83 4.13
N MET A 45 3.14 -1.57 3.14
CA MET A 45 3.74 -2.83 2.65
C MET A 45 4.41 -2.68 1.28
N VAL A 46 3.82 -1.87 0.39
CA VAL A 46 4.27 -1.75 -1.00
C VAL A 46 5.21 -0.56 -1.13
N PHE A 47 6.52 -0.83 -1.21
CA PHE A 47 7.55 0.19 -1.39
C PHE A 47 8.26 0.08 -2.74
N ASN A 48 8.59 -1.15 -3.13
CA ASN A 48 9.28 -1.46 -4.37
C ASN A 48 8.31 -2.17 -5.30
N VAL A 49 8.03 -1.57 -6.45
CA VAL A 49 7.14 -2.13 -7.47
C VAL A 49 7.96 -2.36 -8.72
N VAL A 50 7.98 -3.61 -9.19
CA VAL A 50 8.60 -3.98 -10.46
C VAL A 50 7.50 -4.27 -11.46
N ILE A 51 7.47 -3.50 -12.54
CA ILE A 51 6.56 -3.69 -13.66
C ILE A 51 7.39 -4.19 -14.85
N LEU A 52 7.01 -5.33 -15.40
CA LEU A 52 7.67 -5.92 -16.56
C LEU A 52 6.73 -5.82 -17.76
N SER A 53 7.15 -5.08 -18.80
CA SER A 53 6.50 -5.09 -20.11
C SER A 53 7.54 -5.49 -21.18
N PRO A 54 7.67 -6.80 -21.48
CA PRO A 54 8.71 -7.30 -22.37
C PRO A 54 8.50 -6.99 -23.87
N HIS A 55 7.32 -6.52 -24.27
CA HIS A 55 6.93 -6.37 -25.68
C HIS A 55 6.57 -4.91 -25.99
N GLY A 56 6.79 -4.49 -27.23
CA GLY A 56 6.56 -3.11 -27.68
C GLY A 56 7.71 -2.13 -27.37
N TYR A 57 7.51 -0.87 -27.74
CA TYR A 57 8.43 0.23 -27.43
C TYR A 57 7.91 1.01 -26.21
N PHE A 58 8.51 0.79 -25.04
CA PHE A 58 8.14 1.50 -23.81
C PHE A 58 8.87 2.84 -23.72
N GLY A 59 8.14 3.96 -23.78
CA GLY A 59 8.72 5.31 -23.75
C GLY A 59 7.68 6.41 -23.57
N GLN A 60 8.10 7.59 -23.10
CA GLN A 60 7.19 8.71 -22.80
C GLN A 60 6.89 9.62 -24.01
N ALA A 61 7.63 9.47 -25.12
CA ALA A 61 7.44 10.27 -26.34
C ALA A 61 7.84 9.46 -27.59
N ASN A 62 7.18 9.73 -28.73
CA ASN A 62 7.46 9.13 -30.05
C ASN A 62 7.35 7.61 -30.17
N VAL A 63 6.73 6.92 -29.20
CA VAL A 63 6.51 5.46 -29.25
C VAL A 63 5.08 5.08 -29.62
N LEU A 64 4.13 6.02 -29.53
CA LEU A 64 2.70 5.81 -29.79
C LEU A 64 2.48 5.54 -31.29
N GLY A 65 2.03 4.32 -31.63
CA GLY A 65 1.74 3.91 -33.02
C GLY A 65 2.81 3.04 -33.70
N LEU A 66 3.90 2.67 -33.00
CA LEU A 66 4.84 1.63 -33.45
C LEU A 66 4.22 0.22 -33.27
N PRO A 67 4.67 -0.81 -34.01
CA PRO A 67 4.19 -2.19 -33.83
C PRO A 67 4.31 -2.60 -32.36
N ASP A 68 3.21 -3.14 -31.82
CA ASP A 68 3.07 -3.52 -30.40
C ASP A 68 3.12 -2.38 -29.36
N THR A 69 3.00 -1.11 -29.75
CA THR A 69 2.95 0.03 -28.81
C THR A 69 1.59 0.74 -28.81
N GLY A 70 0.79 0.47 -27.77
CA GLY A 70 -0.54 1.06 -27.53
C GLY A 70 -0.73 1.50 -26.07
N GLY A 71 -1.94 1.42 -25.52
CA GLY A 71 -2.26 1.87 -24.15
C GLY A 71 -1.86 0.91 -23.02
N GLN A 72 -0.71 0.23 -23.15
CA GLN A 72 -0.15 -0.63 -22.10
C GLN A 72 0.53 0.17 -21.00
#